data_AF-A0A7X3XMV1-F1
#
_entry.id   AF-A0A7X3XMV1-F1
#
_cell.length_a   1.000
_cell.length_b   1.000
_cell.length_c   1.000
_cell.angle_alpha   90.00
_cell.angle_beta   90.00
_cell.angle_gamma   90.00
#
_symmetry.space_group_name_H-M   'P 1'
#
loop_
_entity.id
_entity.type
_entity.pdbx_description
1 polymer ?
#
loop_
_entity_poly.entity_id
_entity_poly.type
_entity_poly.pdbx_seq_one_letter_code
_entity_poly.pdbx_strand_id
1 'polypeptide(L)'
;MWILALTGCGAKHSAQLPLAEQDSIRLQAKAAAASDAKRDVEVLASFGAGMSATFAAGMCGLITGFIADATLGQGQDTLFYLTASMSAAGTFSLLLRYHIRPPNPPPERLIGKSAEYVKFYADTYQERMRSSQIKSVAAGSIFGCMTLTGGIAIIASHVSAER
;
A
#
# COMPACT_ATOMS: atom_id res chain seq x y z
N MET A 1 0.15 -67.42 -33.79
CA MET A 1 -0.70 -66.29 -33.38
C MET A 1 0.23 -65.22 -32.81
N TRP A 2 0.12 -64.00 -33.32
CA TRP A 2 1.20 -63.01 -33.38
C TRP A 2 1.52 -62.31 -32.05
N ILE A 3 2.81 -62.09 -31.82
CA ILE A 3 3.41 -61.28 -30.75
C ILE A 3 3.42 -59.82 -31.22
N LEU A 4 2.84 -58.89 -30.44
CA LEU A 4 3.03 -57.46 -30.62
C LEU A 4 3.39 -56.82 -29.27
N ALA A 5 4.69 -56.61 -29.08
CA ALA A 5 5.25 -55.73 -28.08
C ALA A 5 5.07 -54.27 -28.53
N LEU A 6 4.25 -53.52 -27.81
CA LEU A 6 4.18 -52.06 -27.94
C LEU A 6 5.07 -51.43 -26.87
N THR A 7 6.37 -51.43 -27.13
CA THR A 7 7.31 -50.46 -26.56
C THR A 7 6.98 -49.09 -27.13
N GLY A 8 6.06 -48.39 -26.47
CA GLY A 8 5.76 -46.99 -26.73
C GLY A 8 6.99 -46.13 -26.42
N CYS A 9 7.73 -45.79 -27.46
CA CYS A 9 8.79 -44.80 -27.44
C CYS A 9 8.17 -43.42 -27.20
N GLY A 10 7.95 -43.08 -25.91
CA GLY A 10 7.61 -41.73 -25.48
C GLY A 10 8.83 -40.85 -25.65
N ALA A 11 8.98 -40.28 -26.84
CA ALA A 11 9.99 -39.28 -27.14
C ALA A 11 9.84 -38.10 -26.16
N LYS A 12 10.75 -38.03 -25.19
CA LYS A 12 11.00 -36.83 -24.40
C LYS A 12 11.55 -35.77 -25.36
N HIS A 13 10.67 -35.02 -26.00
CA HIS A 13 11.00 -33.74 -26.62
C HIS A 13 11.29 -32.72 -25.51
N SER A 14 12.42 -32.91 -24.83
CA SER A 14 13.08 -31.82 -24.13
C SER A 14 13.83 -31.02 -25.19
N ALA A 15 13.13 -30.12 -25.87
CA ALA A 15 13.77 -29.08 -26.64
C ALA A 15 14.58 -28.22 -25.66
N GLN A 16 15.83 -28.59 -25.43
CA GLN A 16 16.81 -27.73 -24.78
C GLN A 16 17.07 -26.59 -25.76
N LEU A 17 16.35 -25.48 -25.55
CA LEU A 17 16.67 -24.21 -26.18
C LEU A 17 18.14 -23.86 -25.88
N PRO A 18 18.88 -23.30 -26.85
CA PRO A 18 20.27 -22.91 -26.64
C PRO A 18 20.35 -21.92 -25.48
N LEU A 19 21.39 -22.05 -24.64
CA LEU A 19 21.59 -21.30 -23.39
C LEU A 19 21.40 -19.77 -23.57
N ALA A 20 21.84 -19.24 -24.71
CA ALA A 20 21.73 -17.83 -25.06
C ALA A 20 20.28 -17.38 -25.31
N GLU A 21 19.42 -18.25 -25.83
CA GLU A 21 18.00 -17.98 -26.04
C GLU A 21 17.22 -18.09 -24.72
N GLN A 22 17.62 -19.02 -23.85
CA GLN A 22 17.08 -19.12 -22.50
C GLN A 22 17.39 -17.88 -21.65
N ASP A 23 18.60 -17.33 -21.74
CA ASP A 23 18.99 -16.12 -21.03
C ASP A 23 18.25 -14.87 -21.52
N SER A 24 18.01 -14.75 -22.83
CA SER A 24 17.26 -13.61 -23.38
C SER A 24 15.78 -13.63 -22.95
N ILE A 25 15.15 -14.81 -22.95
CA ILE A 25 13.78 -15.03 -22.45
C ILE A 25 13.70 -14.70 -20.96
N ARG A 26 14.71 -15.10 -20.18
CA ARG A 26 14.77 -14.83 -18.74
C ARG A 26 14.92 -13.34 -18.43
N LEU A 27 15.72 -12.63 -19.22
CA LEU A 27 15.88 -11.17 -19.14
C LEU A 27 14.59 -10.43 -19.48
N GLN A 28 13.89 -10.83 -20.54
CA GLN A 28 12.59 -10.27 -20.89
C GLN A 28 11.55 -10.53 -19.81
N ALA A 29 11.48 -11.75 -19.27
CA ALA A 29 10.58 -12.11 -18.19
C ALA A 29 10.82 -11.24 -16.93
N LYS A 30 12.09 -10.99 -16.58
CA LYS A 30 12.46 -10.11 -15.48
C LYS A 30 12.03 -8.66 -15.72
N ALA A 31 12.27 -8.12 -16.92
CA ALA A 31 11.90 -6.75 -17.26
C ALA A 31 10.37 -6.55 -17.24
N ALA A 32 9.62 -7.49 -17.79
CA ALA A 32 8.16 -7.48 -17.75
C ALA A 32 7.63 -7.55 -16.32
N ALA A 33 8.14 -8.50 -15.51
CA ALA A 33 7.76 -8.64 -14.11
C ALA A 33 7.98 -7.36 -13.30
N ALA A 34 9.11 -6.68 -13.52
CA ALA A 34 9.43 -5.44 -12.83
C ALA A 34 8.51 -4.27 -13.24
N SER A 35 8.17 -4.18 -14.53
CA SER A 35 7.24 -3.18 -15.06
C SER A 35 5.83 -3.37 -14.51
N ASP A 36 5.35 -4.62 -14.50
CA ASP A 36 4.02 -4.99 -14.02
C ASP A 36 3.90 -4.75 -12.51
N ALA A 37 4.90 -5.16 -11.73
CA ALA A 37 4.94 -4.92 -10.29
C ALA A 37 4.96 -3.41 -9.96
N LYS A 38 5.67 -2.60 -10.74
CA LYS A 38 5.68 -1.14 -10.58
C LYS A 38 4.28 -0.56 -10.79
N ARG A 39 3.60 -0.94 -11.88
CA ARG A 39 2.27 -0.44 -12.21
C ARG A 39 1.26 -0.73 -11.11
N ASP A 40 1.29 -1.94 -10.55
CA ASP A 40 0.32 -2.36 -9.55
C ASP A 40 0.53 -1.62 -8.22
N VAL A 41 1.78 -1.41 -7.81
CA VAL A 41 2.11 -0.62 -6.62
C VAL A 41 1.72 0.85 -6.79
N GLU A 42 1.80 1.40 -8.00
CA GLU A 42 1.45 2.79 -8.29
C GLU A 42 -0.07 3.03 -8.26
N VAL A 43 -0.87 2.09 -8.80
CA VAL A 43 -2.34 2.12 -8.70
C VAL A 43 -2.79 1.98 -7.24
N LEU A 44 -2.13 1.12 -6.47
CA LEU A 44 -2.36 1.01 -5.03
C LEU A 44 -2.01 2.32 -4.29
N ALA A 45 -0.91 2.96 -4.67
CA ALA A 45 -0.46 4.19 -4.03
C ALA A 45 -1.43 5.35 -4.29
N SER A 46 -1.96 5.49 -5.50
CA SER A 46 -2.94 6.53 -5.83
C SER A 46 -4.28 6.30 -5.13
N PHE A 47 -4.74 5.05 -5.06
CA PHE A 47 -5.95 4.71 -4.29
C PHE A 47 -5.75 4.98 -2.79
N GLY A 48 -4.59 4.62 -2.25
CA GLY A 48 -4.20 4.92 -0.87
C GLY A 48 -4.14 6.41 -0.58
N ALA A 49 -3.59 7.20 -1.51
CA ALA A 49 -3.54 8.66 -1.40
C ALA A 49 -4.96 9.26 -1.36
N GLY A 50 -5.86 8.85 -2.25
CA GLY A 50 -7.24 9.35 -2.29
C GLY A 50 -8.03 9.06 -1.02
N MET A 51 -7.90 7.84 -0.50
CA MET A 51 -8.48 7.47 0.79
C MET A 51 -7.87 8.30 1.93
N SER A 52 -6.54 8.42 1.99
CA SER A 52 -5.89 9.19 3.06
C SER A 52 -6.26 10.68 3.09
N ALA A 53 -6.57 11.28 1.93
CA ALA A 53 -6.95 12.69 1.83
C ALA A 53 -8.31 12.98 2.49
N THR A 54 -9.31 12.12 2.28
CA THR A 54 -10.64 12.28 2.91
C THR A 54 -10.57 12.08 4.42
N PHE A 55 -9.75 11.14 4.88
CA PHE A 55 -9.49 10.96 6.31
C PHE A 55 -8.78 12.16 6.93
N ALA A 56 -7.73 12.69 6.27
CA ALA A 56 -7.04 13.88 6.72
C ALA A 56 -7.97 15.11 6.80
N ALA A 57 -8.87 15.28 5.83
CA ALA A 57 -9.89 16.32 5.85
C ALA A 57 -10.88 16.14 7.02
N GLY A 58 -11.33 14.91 7.28
CA GLY A 58 -12.19 14.59 8.43
C GLY A 58 -11.52 14.90 9.77
N MET A 59 -10.25 14.53 9.94
CA MET A 59 -9.48 14.85 11.14
C MET A 59 -9.25 16.35 11.30
N CYS A 60 -8.99 17.06 10.21
CA CYS A 60 -8.88 18.52 10.24
C CYS A 60 -10.19 19.16 10.72
N GLY A 61 -11.33 18.73 10.18
CA GLY A 61 -12.65 19.20 10.61
C GLY A 61 -12.94 18.94 12.09
N LEU A 62 -12.55 17.77 12.62
CA LEU A 62 -12.69 17.46 14.05
C LEU A 62 -11.83 18.35 14.94
N ILE A 63 -10.58 18.63 14.53
CA ILE A 63 -9.69 19.55 15.26
C ILE A 63 -10.22 20.99 15.21
N THR A 64 -10.71 21.44 14.05
CA THR A 64 -11.33 22.77 13.93
C THR A 64 -12.60 22.87 14.79
N GLY A 65 -13.42 21.82 14.82
CA GLY A 65 -14.59 21.73 15.71
C GLY A 65 -14.20 21.82 17.19
N PHE A 66 -13.15 21.11 17.60
CA PHE A 66 -12.61 21.19 18.96
C PHE A 66 -12.14 22.60 19.33
N ILE A 67 -11.39 23.27 18.44
CA ILE A 67 -10.92 24.64 18.68
C ILE A 67 -12.12 25.58 18.78
N ALA A 68 -13.10 25.47 17.88
CA ALA A 68 -14.31 26.29 17.90
C ALA A 68 -15.11 26.09 19.21
N ASP A 69 -15.30 24.85 19.64
CA ASP A 69 -16.00 24.52 20.88
C ASP A 69 -15.28 25.07 22.12
N ALA A 70 -13.96 24.90 22.19
CA ALA A 70 -13.11 25.47 23.23
C ALA A 70 -13.16 27.01 23.28
N THR A 71 -13.24 27.67 22.12
CA THR A 71 -13.34 29.14 22.05
C THR A 71 -14.74 29.69 22.38
N LEU A 72 -15.81 28.95 22.07
CA LEU A 72 -17.19 29.41 22.28
C LEU A 72 -17.76 29.00 23.64
N GLY A 73 -17.03 28.21 24.43
CA GLY A 73 -17.39 27.85 25.79
C GLY A 73 -18.61 26.92 25.88
N GLN A 74 -18.97 26.24 24.79
CA GLN A 74 -19.94 25.15 24.85
C GLN A 74 -19.22 23.96 25.50
N GLY A 75 -19.54 23.66 26.76
CA GLY A 75 -18.84 22.63 27.54
C GLY A 75 -19.11 21.20 27.09
N GLN A 76 -18.63 20.80 25.90
CA GLN A 76 -18.60 19.42 25.47
C GLN A 76 -17.31 18.72 25.93
N ASP A 77 -17.42 17.43 26.26
CA ASP A 77 -16.31 16.64 26.77
C ASP A 77 -15.22 16.46 25.70
N THR A 78 -14.14 17.22 25.82
CA THR A 78 -12.87 17.14 25.06
C THR A 78 -12.39 15.71 24.81
N LEU A 79 -12.64 14.84 25.78
CA LEU A 79 -12.24 13.43 25.76
C LEU A 79 -12.99 12.64 24.67
N PHE A 80 -14.23 13.01 24.36
CA PHE A 80 -15.06 12.38 23.34
C PHE A 80 -14.52 12.66 21.92
N TYR A 81 -14.14 13.91 21.63
CA TYR A 81 -13.53 14.27 20.34
C TYR A 81 -12.18 13.59 20.14
N LEU A 82 -11.35 13.55 21.18
CA LEU A 82 -10.05 12.89 21.12
C LEU A 82 -10.20 11.39 20.85
N THR A 83 -11.09 10.71 21.60
CA THR A 83 -11.32 9.26 21.44
C THR A 83 -12.00 8.91 20.12
N ALA A 84 -12.96 9.71 19.64
CA ALA A 84 -13.55 9.55 18.32
C ALA A 84 -12.50 9.69 17.21
N SER A 85 -11.59 10.65 17.33
CA SER A 85 -10.52 10.88 16.36
C SER A 85 -9.50 9.72 16.31
N MET A 86 -9.10 9.20 17.47
CA MET A 86 -8.16 8.07 17.55
C MET A 86 -8.78 6.76 17.07
N SER A 87 -10.04 6.51 17.40
CA SER A 87 -10.76 5.30 16.95
C SER A 87 -10.99 5.31 15.44
N ALA A 88 -11.36 6.46 14.87
CA ALA A 88 -11.47 6.65 13.42
C ALA A 88 -10.10 6.46 12.72
N ALA A 89 -9.02 7.02 13.27
CA ALA A 89 -7.67 6.81 12.73
C ALA A 89 -7.23 5.34 12.75
N GLY A 90 -7.52 4.64 13.84
CA GLY A 90 -7.21 3.22 14.00
C GLY A 90 -7.97 2.34 13.01
N THR A 91 -9.29 2.51 12.92
CA THR A 91 -10.13 1.75 11.97
C THR A 91 -9.74 2.06 10.53
N PHE A 92 -9.52 3.32 10.21
CA PHE A 92 -9.10 3.72 8.87
C PHE A 92 -7.73 3.13 8.47
N SER A 93 -6.78 3.12 9.39
CA SER A 93 -5.45 2.50 9.18
C SER A 93 -5.55 0.99 8.93
N LEU A 94 -6.46 0.30 9.63
CA LEU A 94 -6.71 -1.13 9.42
C LEU A 94 -7.38 -1.39 8.07
N LEU A 95 -8.37 -0.58 7.68
CA LEU A 95 -9.04 -0.69 6.39
C LEU A 95 -8.08 -0.41 5.22
N LEU A 96 -7.22 0.61 5.35
CA LEU A 96 -6.15 0.89 4.38
C LEU A 96 -5.20 -0.30 4.23
N ARG A 97 -4.79 -0.91 5.35
CA ARG A 97 -3.91 -2.07 5.33
C ARG A 97 -4.57 -3.27 4.64
N TYR A 98 -5.86 -3.49 4.89
CA TYR A 98 -6.59 -4.65 4.37
C TYR A 98 -6.93 -4.51 2.87
N HIS A 99 -7.42 -3.35 2.43
CA HIS A 99 -7.87 -3.17 1.03
C HIS A 99 -6.79 -2.62 0.11
N ILE A 100 -5.89 -1.79 0.60
CA ILE A 100 -4.94 -1.05 -0.23
C ILE A 100 -3.54 -1.63 -0.13
N ARG A 101 -3.27 -2.53 0.83
CA ARG A 101 -1.98 -3.20 0.94
C ARG A 101 -2.13 -4.69 1.20
N PRO A 102 -2.78 -5.44 0.29
CA PRO A 102 -2.78 -6.89 0.39
C PRO A 102 -1.33 -7.38 0.51
N PRO A 103 -1.03 -8.20 1.53
CA PRO A 103 0.32 -8.70 1.77
C PRO A 103 0.81 -9.60 0.64
N ASN A 104 -0.12 -10.11 -0.16
CA ASN A 104 0.16 -11.04 -1.25
C ASN A 104 -0.04 -10.35 -2.62
N PRO A 105 0.84 -10.62 -3.59
CA PRO A 105 0.67 -10.15 -4.95
C PRO A 105 -0.67 -10.67 -5.55
N PRO A 106 -1.30 -9.91 -6.46
CA PRO A 106 -2.58 -10.29 -7.05
C PRO A 106 -2.47 -11.66 -7.75
N PRO A 107 -3.21 -12.69 -7.29
CA PRO A 107 -3.01 -14.07 -7.74
C PRO A 107 -3.37 -14.24 -9.22
N GLU A 108 -4.29 -13.42 -9.73
CA GLU A 108 -4.72 -13.38 -11.13
C GLU A 108 -3.55 -13.20 -12.11
N ARG A 109 -2.49 -12.48 -11.72
CA ARG A 109 -1.30 -12.26 -12.57
C ARG A 109 -0.32 -13.42 -12.58
N LEU A 110 -0.44 -14.33 -11.63
CA LEU A 110 0.47 -15.45 -11.45
C LEU A 110 -0.02 -16.72 -12.15
N ILE A 111 -1.30 -16.79 -12.52
CA ILE A 111 -1.89 -17.95 -13.20
C ILE A 111 -1.29 -18.08 -14.60
N GLY A 112 -0.72 -19.25 -14.90
CA GLY A 112 -0.16 -19.57 -16.22
C GLY A 112 1.22 -18.99 -16.51
N LYS A 113 1.90 -18.39 -15.52
CA LYS A 113 3.28 -17.87 -15.67
C LYS A 113 4.32 -18.88 -15.19
N SER A 114 5.55 -18.76 -15.69
CA SER A 114 6.67 -19.60 -15.25
C SER A 114 7.04 -19.32 -13.79
N ALA A 115 7.51 -20.33 -13.06
CA ALA A 115 7.93 -20.18 -11.67
C ALA A 115 9.03 -19.12 -11.47
N GLU A 116 9.90 -18.94 -12.48
CA GLU A 116 10.92 -17.89 -12.47
C GLU A 116 10.32 -16.49 -12.54
N TYR A 117 9.33 -16.28 -13.41
CA TYR A 117 8.62 -14.99 -13.49
C TYR A 117 7.94 -14.67 -12.16
N VAL A 118 7.24 -15.65 -11.56
CA VAL A 118 6.55 -15.48 -10.28
C VAL A 118 7.53 -15.06 -9.17
N LYS A 119 8.71 -15.67 -9.11
CA LYS A 119 9.75 -15.33 -8.13
C LYS A 119 10.25 -13.90 -8.31
N PHE A 120 10.66 -13.53 -9.54
CA PHE A 120 11.14 -12.17 -9.82
C PHE A 120 10.06 -11.11 -9.57
N TYR A 121 8.80 -11.43 -9.90
CA TYR A 121 7.66 -10.56 -9.64
C TYR A 121 7.46 -10.35 -8.14
N ALA A 122 7.41 -11.43 -7.34
CA ALA A 122 7.18 -11.37 -5.91
C ALA A 122 8.27 -10.57 -5.18
N ASP A 123 9.54 -10.82 -5.50
CA ASP A 123 10.68 -10.09 -4.91
C ASP A 123 10.59 -8.58 -5.23
N THR A 124 10.36 -8.24 -6.50
CA THR A 124 10.28 -6.84 -6.94
C THR A 124 9.06 -6.13 -6.36
N TYR A 125 7.92 -6.82 -6.28
CA TYR A 125 6.70 -6.31 -5.68
C TYR A 125 6.90 -6.02 -4.19
N GLN A 126 7.50 -6.94 -3.44
CA GLN A 126 7.74 -6.79 -2.01
C GLN A 126 8.71 -5.64 -1.70
N GLU A 127 9.80 -5.53 -2.46
CA GLU A 127 10.77 -4.44 -2.32
C GLU A 127 10.13 -3.07 -2.56
N ARG A 128 9.37 -2.94 -3.66
CA ARG A 128 8.62 -1.72 -4.00
C ARG A 128 7.59 -1.38 -2.93
N MET A 129 6.83 -2.37 -2.48
CA MET A 129 5.82 -2.22 -1.45
C MET A 129 6.44 -1.63 -0.17
N ARG A 130 7.57 -2.19 0.28
CA ARG A 130 8.29 -1.69 1.47
C ARG A 130 8.74 -0.24 1.32
N SER A 131 9.29 0.12 0.15
CA SER A 131 9.73 1.50 -0.10
C SER A 131 8.55 2.49 -0.08
N SER A 132 7.40 2.10 -0.64
CA SER A 132 6.19 2.91 -0.66
C SER A 132 5.59 3.06 0.74
N GLN A 133 5.61 1.99 1.54
CA GLN A 133 5.20 2.02 2.94
C GLN A 133 6.03 3.01 3.76
N ILE A 134 7.36 2.97 3.65
CA ILE A 134 8.24 3.89 4.38
C ILE A 134 7.95 5.35 3.99
N LYS A 135 7.80 5.64 2.70
CA LYS A 135 7.46 6.99 2.23
C LYS A 135 6.12 7.47 2.78
N SER A 136 5.11 6.61 2.79
CA SER A 136 3.78 6.95 3.32
C SER A 136 3.80 7.20 4.82
N VAL A 137 4.56 6.42 5.59
CA VAL A 137 4.70 6.58 7.04
C VAL A 137 5.42 7.89 7.35
N ALA A 138 6.48 8.20 6.60
CA ALA A 138 7.20 9.46 6.73
C ALA A 138 6.27 10.66 6.44
N ALA A 139 5.51 10.60 5.34
CA ALA A 139 4.55 11.64 4.98
C ALA A 139 3.44 11.82 6.04
N GLY A 140 2.85 10.72 6.52
CA GLY A 140 1.83 10.75 7.56
C GLY A 140 2.34 11.31 8.89
N SER A 141 3.58 10.97 9.27
CA SER A 141 4.23 11.49 10.48
C SER A 141 4.44 13.00 10.39
N ILE A 142 4.97 13.51 9.27
CA ILE A 142 5.18 14.95 9.05
C ILE A 142 3.84 15.69 9.11
N PHE A 143 2.81 15.16 8.45
CA PHE A 143 1.48 15.76 8.45
C PHE A 143 0.92 15.82 9.88
N GLY A 144 0.95 14.72 10.63
CA GLY A 144 0.46 14.67 12.01
C GLY A 144 1.18 15.67 12.93
N CYS A 145 2.51 15.77 12.83
CA CYS A 145 3.29 16.74 13.60
C CYS A 145 2.93 18.19 13.25
N MET A 146 2.75 18.51 11.95
CA MET A 146 2.34 19.85 11.54
C MET A 146 0.96 20.21 12.07
N THR A 147 -0.01 19.29 12.00
CA THR A 147 -1.36 19.54 12.52
C THR A 147 -1.34 19.80 14.03
N LEU A 148 -0.57 19.00 14.78
CA LEU A 148 -0.50 19.12 16.24
C LEU A 148 0.18 20.44 16.66
N THR A 149 1.29 20.79 16.02
CA THR A 149 2.03 22.02 16.32
C THR A 149 1.25 23.26 15.90
N GLY A 150 0.61 23.22 14.71
CA GLY A 150 -0.22 24.32 14.22
C GLY A 150 -1.43 24.60 15.11
N GLY A 151 -2.10 23.55 15.60
CA GLY A 151 -3.20 23.69 16.55
C GLY A 151 -2.77 24.37 17.86
N ILE A 152 -1.62 23.97 18.42
CA ILE A 152 -1.08 24.56 19.65
C ILE A 152 -0.74 26.04 19.45
N ALA A 153 -0.15 26.41 18.30
CA ALA A 153 0.22 27.79 18.01
C ALA A 153 -1.01 28.72 17.95
N ILE A 154 -2.11 28.26 17.34
CA ILE A 154 -3.37 29.01 17.26
C ILE A 154 -3.94 29.25 18.67
N ILE A 155 -3.98 28.21 19.51
CA ILE A 155 -4.48 28.32 20.89
C ILE A 155 -3.60 29.30 21.69
N ALA A 156 -2.28 29.18 21.59
CA ALA A 156 -1.35 30.09 22.27
C ALA A 156 -1.55 31.55 21.85
N SER A 157 -1.79 31.81 20.55
CA SER A 157 -2.05 33.17 20.04
C SER A 157 -3.35 33.78 20.55
N HIS A 158 -4.39 32.97 20.76
CA HIS A 158 -5.66 33.42 21.35
C HIS A 158 -5.53 33.74 22.84
N VAL A 159 -4.85 32.89 23.62
CA VAL A 159 -4.63 33.12 25.06
C VAL A 159 -3.82 34.40 25.32
N SER A 160 -2.86 34.72 24.45
CA SER A 160 -2.10 35.98 24.56
C SER A 160 -2.92 37.23 24.20
N ALA A 161 -4.04 37.10 23.48
CA ALA A 161 -4.89 38.23 23.11
C ALA A 161 -5.92 38.61 24.20
N GLU A 162 -6.28 37.66 25.08
CA GLU A 162 -7.21 37.89 26.19
C GLU A 162 -6.54 38.39 27.48
N ARG A 163 -5.21 38.46 27.52
CA ARG A 163 -4.42 38.83 28.69
C ARG A 163 -3.87 40.25 28.60
#